data_AF-A0A2D6UGH8-F1
#
_entry.id   AF-A0A2D6UGH8-F1
#
_cell.length_a   1.000
_cell.length_b   1.000
_cell.length_c   1.000
_cell.angle_alpha   90.00
_cell.angle_beta   90.00
_cell.angle_gamma   90.00
#
_symmetry.space_group_name_H-M   'P 1'
#
loop_
_entity.id
_entity.type
_entity.pdbx_description
1 polymer ?
#
loop_
_entity_poly.entity_id
_entity_poly.type
_entity_poly.pdbx_seq_one_letter_code
_entity_poly.pdbx_strand_id
1 'polypeptide(L)'
;MKTKDLREKSLPELEDLLRDTSKELVDLRIRKETGQLEKPHMIKSLRKEIARLETLIDEKREPINAGSDAGELSTLSALAKRAGVSHRKVRRALAKA
;
A
#
# COMPACT_ATOMS: atom_id res chain seq x y z
N MET A 1 -14.71 4.82 -2.37
CA MET A 1 -15.19 4.62 -0.98
C MET A 1 -14.67 5.69 -0.01
N LYS A 2 -15.40 5.98 1.08
CA LYS A 2 -14.96 6.89 2.16
C LYS A 2 -14.09 6.11 3.15
N THR A 3 -13.07 6.76 3.71
CA THR A 3 -12.08 6.15 4.61
C THR A 3 -12.64 5.75 5.97
N LYS A 4 -13.80 6.27 6.37
CA LYS A 4 -14.46 5.94 7.64
C LYS A 4 -14.97 4.50 7.65
N ASP A 5 -15.68 4.11 6.60
CA ASP A 5 -16.27 2.78 6.42
C ASP A 5 -15.21 1.66 6.35
N LEU A 6 -13.97 1.99 5.97
CA LEU A 6 -12.86 1.04 5.92
C LEU A 6 -12.20 0.84 7.30
N ARG A 7 -12.33 1.78 8.23
CA ARG A 7 -11.76 1.66 9.58
C ARG A 7 -12.56 0.71 10.46
N GLU A 8 -13.88 0.67 10.25
CA GLU A 8 -14.84 -0.15 10.99
C GLU A 8 -14.72 -1.65 10.69
N LYS A 9 -14.17 -2.03 9.52
CA LYS A 9 -14.01 -3.42 9.09
C LYS A 9 -12.88 -4.16 9.79
N SER A 10 -13.01 -5.46 9.95
CA SER A 10 -11.98 -6.30 10.59
C SER A 10 -10.73 -6.47 9.73
N LEU A 11 -9.58 -6.80 10.34
CA LEU A 11 -8.33 -7.09 9.63
C LEU A 11 -8.48 -8.12 8.48
N PRO A 12 -9.07 -9.32 8.71
CA PRO A 12 -9.31 -10.30 7.64
C PRO A 12 -10.22 -9.76 6.52
N GLU A 13 -11.27 -9.00 6.85
CA GLU A 13 -12.16 -8.42 5.85
C GLU A 13 -11.45 -7.38 4.97
N LEU A 14 -10.51 -6.63 5.53
CA LEU A 14 -9.69 -5.68 4.77
C LEU A 14 -8.75 -6.39 3.79
N GLU A 15 -8.19 -7.54 4.19
CA GLU A 15 -7.34 -8.36 3.31
C GLU A 15 -8.16 -9.01 2.19
N ASP A 16 -9.37 -9.46 2.47
CA ASP A 16 -10.26 -10.01 1.44
C ASP A 16 -10.71 -8.94 0.44
N LEU A 17 -11.09 -7.75 0.93
CA LEU A 17 -11.40 -6.59 0.07
C LEU A 17 -10.21 -6.16 -0.78
N LEU A 18 -8.99 -6.23 -0.25
CA LEU A 18 -7.76 -5.94 -1.00
C LEU A 18 -7.60 -6.92 -2.17
N ARG A 19 -7.86 -8.21 -1.94
CA ARG A 19 -7.77 -9.24 -2.98
C ARG A 19 -8.80 -8.99 -4.08
N ASP A 20 -10.03 -8.67 -3.71
CA ASP A 20 -11.11 -8.47 -4.68
C ASP A 20 -10.91 -7.19 -5.49
N THR A 21 -10.54 -6.08 -4.85
CA THR A 21 -10.19 -4.83 -5.56
C THR A 21 -8.97 -4.98 -6.47
N SER A 22 -8.01 -5.85 -6.11
CA SER A 22 -6.85 -6.16 -6.95
C SER A 22 -7.24 -6.96 -8.19
N LYS A 23 -8.16 -7.93 -8.07
CA LYS A 23 -8.70 -8.67 -9.23
C LYS A 23 -9.44 -7.72 -10.18
N GLU A 24 -10.30 -6.87 -9.64
CA GLU A 24 -11.04 -5.88 -10.44
C GLU A 24 -10.09 -4.94 -11.20
N LEU A 25 -8.98 -4.54 -10.57
CA LEU A 25 -7.95 -3.73 -11.24
C LEU A 25 -7.30 -4.47 -12.41
N VAL A 26 -7.03 -5.77 -12.28
CA VAL A 26 -6.46 -6.60 -13.34
C VAL A 26 -7.45 -6.72 -14.50
N ASP A 27 -8.72 -6.97 -14.21
CA ASP A 27 -9.77 -7.05 -15.22
C ASP A 27 -9.91 -5.73 -16.00
N LEU A 28 -9.86 -4.58 -15.30
CA LEU A 28 -9.88 -3.27 -15.96
C LEU A 28 -8.63 -3.01 -16.80
N ARG A 29 -7.46 -3.56 -16.43
CA ARG A 29 -6.24 -3.45 -17.25
C ARG A 29 -6.36 -4.29 -18.51
N ILE A 30 -6.89 -5.50 -18.41
CA ILE A 30 -7.16 -6.36 -19.58
C ILE A 30 -8.15 -5.67 -20.51
N ARG A 31 -9.26 -5.13 -19.98
CA ARG A 31 -10.24 -4.36 -20.78
C ARG A 31 -9.67 -3.09 -21.41
N LYS A 32 -8.68 -2.47 -20.76
CA LYS A 32 -7.93 -1.34 -21.32
C LYS A 32 -7.10 -1.78 -22.52
N GLU A 33 -6.42 -2.91 -22.42
CA GLU A 33 -5.61 -3.46 -23.51
C GLU A 33 -6.46 -3.94 -24.69
N THR A 34 -7.65 -4.50 -24.43
CA THR A 34 -8.60 -4.87 -25.50
C THR A 34 -9.32 -3.67 -26.13
N GLY A 35 -9.09 -2.45 -25.63
CA GLY A 35 -9.71 -1.23 -26.15
C GLY A 35 -11.20 -1.08 -25.81
N GLN A 36 -11.77 -1.97 -24.99
CA GLN A 36 -13.19 -1.96 -24.60
C GLN A 36 -13.42 -1.27 -23.23
N LEU A 37 -12.57 -0.31 -22.88
CA LEU A 37 -12.64 0.35 -21.58
C LEU A 37 -13.62 1.52 -21.58
N GLU A 38 -14.83 1.28 -21.09
CA GLU A 38 -15.87 2.30 -20.99
C GLU A 38 -15.52 3.45 -20.03
N LYS A 39 -14.81 3.15 -18.92
CA LYS A 39 -14.58 4.11 -17.82
C LYS A 39 -13.12 4.14 -17.35
N PRO A 40 -12.24 4.91 -18.02
CA PRO A 40 -10.81 5.00 -17.69
C PRO A 40 -10.51 5.53 -16.28
N HIS A 41 -11.41 6.35 -15.72
CA HIS A 41 -11.25 6.93 -14.38
C HIS A 41 -11.32 5.88 -13.26
N MET A 42 -11.97 4.73 -13.50
CA MET A 42 -12.12 3.66 -12.52
C MET A 42 -10.77 3.04 -12.12
N ILE A 43 -9.83 2.91 -13.06
CA ILE A 43 -8.48 2.42 -12.78
C ILE A 43 -7.78 3.30 -11.75
N LYS A 44 -7.93 4.63 -11.86
CA LYS A 44 -7.34 5.59 -10.91
C LYS A 44 -8.02 5.51 -9.55
N SER A 45 -9.34 5.30 -9.51
CA SER A 45 -10.10 5.12 -8.27
C SER A 45 -9.69 3.85 -7.55
N LEU A 46 -9.65 2.70 -8.22
CA LEU A 46 -9.26 1.41 -7.63
C LEU A 46 -7.82 1.44 -7.09
N ARG A 47 -6.88 2.04 -7.81
CA ARG A 47 -5.49 2.20 -7.31
C ARG A 47 -5.42 2.99 -6.01
N LYS A 48 -6.26 4.02 -5.86
CA LYS A 48 -6.34 4.81 -4.63
C LYS A 48 -7.02 4.03 -3.50
N GLU A 49 -7.96 3.16 -3.83
CA GLU A 49 -8.64 2.32 -2.86
C GLU A 49 -7.71 1.23 -2.31
N ILE A 50 -6.95 0.56 -3.17
CA ILE A 50 -5.90 -0.40 -2.77
C ILE A 50 -4.90 0.26 -1.82
N ALA A 51 -4.36 1.43 -2.18
CA ALA A 51 -3.40 2.14 -1.32
C ALA A 51 -3.97 2.49 0.06
N ARG A 52 -5.27 2.83 0.15
CA ARG A 52 -5.94 3.09 1.43
C ARG A 52 -6.12 1.81 2.25
N LEU A 53 -6.49 0.70 1.61
CA LEU A 53 -6.62 -0.59 2.27
C LEU A 53 -5.27 -1.05 2.84
N GLU A 54 -4.20 -0.98 2.06
CA GLU A 54 -2.83 -1.31 2.50
C GLU A 54 -2.41 -0.45 3.70
N THR A 55 -2.64 0.86 3.63
CA THR A 55 -2.31 1.78 4.74
C THR A 55 -3.07 1.42 6.02
N LEU A 56 -4.37 1.09 5.93
CA LEU A 56 -5.17 0.71 7.10
C LEU A 56 -4.77 -0.64 7.69
N ILE A 57 -4.35 -1.59 6.85
CA ILE A 57 -3.81 -2.87 7.30
C ILE A 57 -2.50 -2.63 8.05
N ASP A 58 -1.62 -1.78 7.52
CA ASP A 58 -0.36 -1.41 8.17
C ASP A 58 -0.59 -0.66 9.49
N GLU A 59 -1.52 0.31 9.54
CA GLU A 59 -1.93 1.03 10.76
C GLU A 59 -2.46 0.09 11.86
N LYS A 60 -3.16 -0.99 11.47
CA LYS A 60 -3.67 -1.99 12.42
C LYS A 60 -2.60 -3.02 12.84
N ARG A 61 -1.59 -3.25 11.99
CA ARG A 61 -0.49 -4.20 12.25
C ARG A 61 0.65 -3.58 13.07
N GLU A 62 0.90 -2.28 12.92
CA GLU A 62 1.80 -1.53 13.80
C GLU A 62 0.97 -0.75 14.82
N PRO A 63 0.53 -1.37 15.94
CA PRO A 63 0.09 -0.59 17.07
C PRO A 63 1.30 0.24 17.53
N ILE A 64 1.15 1.55 17.46
CA ILE A 64 2.08 2.56 17.94
C ILE A 64 2.51 2.20 19.37
N ASN A 65 3.62 1.46 19.52
CA ASN A 65 4.33 1.18 20.78
C ASN A 65 5.69 0.51 20.48
N ALA A 66 6.77 1.28 20.66
CA ALA A 66 8.12 0.88 21.13
C ALA A 66 9.13 1.92 20.61
N GLY A 67 9.09 3.17 21.09
CA GLY A 67 10.02 3.59 22.14
C GLY A 67 10.17 2.62 23.31
N SER A 68 10.92 1.55 23.12
CA SER A 68 11.67 0.82 24.16
C SER A 68 12.69 -0.01 23.40
N ASP A 69 13.95 0.13 23.78
CA ASP A 69 15.05 -0.72 23.33
C ASP A 69 15.59 -0.41 21.92
N ALA A 70 16.25 0.74 21.87
CA ALA A 70 17.54 0.80 21.21
C ALA A 70 18.43 -0.34 21.75
N GLY A 71 18.55 -1.41 20.98
CA GLY A 71 19.36 -2.57 21.31
C GLY A 71 19.52 -3.46 20.09
N GLU A 72 20.36 -3.00 19.15
CA GLU A 72 21.16 -3.88 18.29
C GLU A 72 20.37 -4.76 17.30
N LEU A 73 20.17 -4.28 16.06
CA LEU A 73 20.21 -5.03 14.77
C LEU A 73 19.23 -4.56 13.66
N SER A 74 18.44 -3.49 13.85
CA SER A 74 17.51 -3.01 12.79
C SER A 74 17.90 -1.69 12.11
N THR A 75 19.08 -1.13 12.43
CA THR A 75 19.53 0.21 12.00
C THR A 75 19.74 0.37 10.50
N LEU A 76 19.77 -0.70 9.70
CA LEU A 76 19.89 -0.62 8.24
C LEU A 76 18.55 -0.64 7.49
N SER A 77 17.45 -1.05 8.12
CA SER A 77 16.12 -1.13 7.50
C SER A 77 15.37 0.21 7.54
N ALA A 78 15.51 0.95 8.65
CA ALA A 78 14.65 2.08 8.97
C ALA A 78 15.02 3.39 8.23
N LEU A 79 16.28 3.60 7.85
CA LEU A 79 16.70 4.83 7.16
C LEU A 79 16.20 4.88 5.69
N ALA A 80 15.77 3.73 5.14
CA ALA A 80 15.47 3.60 3.71
C ALA A 80 14.02 3.86 3.28
N LYS A 81 13.08 4.08 4.22
CA LYS A 81 11.64 4.23 3.89
C LYS A 81 11.08 5.66 4.02
N ARG A 82 11.83 6.61 4.60
CA ARG A 82 11.28 7.94 4.99
C ARG A 82 11.44 9.08 3.95
N ALA A 83 12.12 8.87 2.83
CA ALA A 83 12.49 9.95 1.89
C ALA A 83 11.55 10.14 0.67
N GLY A 84 10.33 9.58 0.63
CA GLY A 84 9.48 9.67 -0.58
C GLY A 84 10.15 9.04 -1.80
N VAL A 85 10.92 8.02 -1.51
CA VAL A 85 11.83 7.39 -2.42
C VAL A 85 11.38 5.93 -2.45
N SER A 86 10.99 5.46 -3.65
CA SER A 86 10.90 4.03 -3.93
C SER A 86 12.10 3.36 -3.29
N HIS A 87 11.90 2.25 -2.59
CA HIS A 87 12.96 1.53 -1.88
C HIS A 87 14.29 1.40 -2.68
N ARG A 88 14.21 1.39 -4.03
CA ARG A 88 15.34 1.51 -4.96
C ARG A 88 16.19 2.79 -4.87
N LYS A 89 15.56 3.96 -4.79
CA LYS A 89 16.25 5.26 -4.79
C LYS A 89 16.95 5.51 -3.43
N VAL A 90 16.53 4.89 -2.30
CA VAL A 90 17.29 5.00 -1.04
C VAL A 90 18.47 4.03 -1.07
N ARG A 91 18.29 2.81 -1.58
CA ARG A 91 19.41 1.86 -1.79
C ARG A 91 20.48 2.40 -2.72
N ARG A 92 20.12 3.19 -3.74
CA ARG A 92 21.08 3.82 -4.66
C ARG A 92 21.80 5.03 -4.05
N ALA A 93 21.12 5.80 -3.20
CA ALA A 93 21.72 6.91 -2.45
C ALA A 93 22.79 6.41 -1.45
N LEU A 94 22.62 5.20 -0.92
CA LEU A 94 23.58 4.55 -0.02
C LEU A 94 24.78 3.87 -0.73
N ALA A 95 24.77 3.66 -2.05
CA ALA A 95 25.83 2.95 -2.80
C ALA A 95 26.85 3.87 -3.51
N LYS A 96 26.68 5.19 -3.39
CA LYS A 96 27.52 6.21 -4.04
C LYS A 96 28.13 7.21 -3.04
N ALA A 97 27.84 7.03 -1.76
CA ALA A 97 28.52 7.65 -0.63
C ALA A 97 29.61 6.68 -0.15
#